data_AF-A0A7C7PIJ0-F1
#
_entry.id   AF-A0A7C7PIJ0-F1
#
_cell.length_a   1.000
_cell.length_b   1.000
_cell.length_c   1.000
_cell.angle_alpha   90.00
_cell.angle_beta   90.00
_cell.angle_gamma   90.00
#
_symmetry.space_group_name_H-M   'P 1'
#
loop_
_entity.id
_entity.type
_entity.pdbx_description
1 polymer ?
#
loop_
_entity_poly.entity_id
_entity_poly.type
_entity_poly.pdbx_seq_one_letter_code
_entity_poly.pdbx_strand_id
1 'polypeptide(L)'
;MGEGDEVVEQQEAGTNSVSMGILFLVVLVDMIGFGIIIPFLTYMVEHLADPGAHIGRWVAGLMAAYAGMMFLFSPFWGTLSDRIGRRPVLMIGLAGNTIAFFVLGISNSLLMALGARLFAGMVNANMSVTRAYIGDVSKPHEVARRQGMLGVAFGVGFSLGPALGGMLSAPAQWGWTDAFQGTVFETYPYLLACLASSMLSLTGLLVATTKLQESLPKEVRQTVEKRSAIGILSTNIGNIGRMFKRPAISPLLWSYTFYWIGFTIMHVTFILFTMRAIGVGGLGFSESDNGWVFAFI
;
A
#
# COMPACT_ATOMS: atom_id res chain seq x y z
N MET A 1 8.98 -43.74 -5.17
CA MET A 1 9.23 -42.46 -4.49
C MET A 1 10.35 -42.74 -3.53
N GLY A 2 11.56 -42.30 -3.87
CA GLY A 2 12.77 -42.60 -3.09
C GLY A 2 12.98 -41.55 -2.00
N GLU A 3 13.73 -41.87 -0.95
CA GLU A 3 14.09 -40.94 0.15
C GLU A 3 14.61 -39.58 -0.34
N GLY A 4 15.21 -39.52 -1.54
CA GLY A 4 15.64 -38.26 -2.16
C GLY A 4 14.49 -37.30 -2.54
N ASP A 5 13.33 -37.82 -2.95
CA ASP A 5 12.16 -37.00 -3.28
C ASP A 5 11.52 -36.41 -2.01
N GLU A 6 11.52 -37.15 -0.91
CA GLU A 6 10.98 -36.69 0.37
C GLU A 6 11.85 -35.60 1.02
N VAL A 7 13.18 -35.72 0.93
CA VAL A 7 14.11 -34.69 1.45
C VAL A 7 14.00 -33.39 0.64
N VAL A 8 13.87 -33.49 -0.70
CA VAL A 8 13.66 -32.33 -1.57
C VAL A 8 12.29 -31.68 -1.29
N GLU A 9 11.22 -32.47 -1.15
CA GLU A 9 9.89 -31.93 -0.85
C GLU A 9 9.82 -31.26 0.53
N GLN A 10 10.50 -31.80 1.55
CA GLN A 10 10.58 -31.19 2.89
C GLN A 10 11.42 -29.89 2.88
N GLN A 11 12.51 -29.86 2.10
CA GLN A 11 13.37 -28.68 1.97
C GLN A 11 12.69 -27.56 1.15
N GLU A 12 11.94 -27.90 0.11
CA GLU A 12 11.08 -26.96 -0.63
C GLU A 12 9.93 -26.44 0.24
N ALA A 13 9.28 -27.30 1.04
CA ALA A 13 8.21 -26.90 1.94
C ALA A 13 8.69 -25.89 3.02
N GLY A 14 9.83 -26.14 3.66
CA GLY A 14 10.41 -25.23 4.66
C GLY A 14 10.80 -23.88 4.06
N THR A 15 11.33 -23.88 2.84
CA THR A 15 11.72 -22.67 2.10
C THR A 15 10.52 -21.84 1.65
N ASN A 16 9.42 -22.51 1.28
CA ASN A 16 8.15 -21.88 0.92
C ASN A 16 7.46 -21.22 2.14
N SER A 17 7.53 -21.83 3.32
CA SER A 17 6.98 -21.25 4.55
C SER A 17 7.69 -19.95 4.96
N VAL A 18 9.03 -19.90 4.85
CA VAL A 18 9.81 -18.68 5.14
C VAL A 18 9.46 -17.57 4.14
N SER A 19 9.39 -17.90 2.85
CA SER A 19 9.02 -16.93 1.81
C SER A 19 7.61 -16.36 2.01
N MET A 20 6.65 -17.18 2.42
CA MET A 20 5.29 -16.74 2.74
C MET A 20 5.25 -15.81 3.95
N GLY A 21 6.03 -16.09 5.00
CA GLY A 21 6.14 -15.20 6.17
C GLY A 21 6.72 -13.83 5.81
N ILE A 22 7.73 -13.80 4.93
CA ILE A 22 8.32 -12.53 4.46
C ILE A 22 7.36 -11.79 3.55
N LEU A 23 6.67 -12.47 2.64
CA LEU A 23 5.65 -11.86 1.80
C LEU A 23 4.53 -11.24 2.65
N PHE A 24 4.10 -11.94 3.71
CA PHE A 24 3.17 -11.41 4.70
C PHE A 24 3.70 -10.14 5.36
N LEU A 25 4.96 -10.14 5.82
CA LEU A 25 5.59 -8.95 6.41
C LEU A 25 5.66 -7.78 5.43
N VAL A 26 6.04 -8.04 4.17
CA VAL A 26 6.09 -7.02 3.11
C VAL A 26 4.72 -6.35 2.94
N VAL A 27 3.66 -7.15 2.80
CA VAL A 27 2.29 -6.64 2.65
C VAL A 27 1.83 -5.92 3.91
N LEU A 28 2.14 -6.45 5.09
CA LEU A 28 1.82 -5.81 6.37
C LEU A 28 2.46 -4.42 6.47
N VAL A 29 3.74 -4.29 6.11
CA VAL A 29 4.45 -3.02 6.09
C VAL A 29 3.82 -2.03 5.12
N ASP A 30 3.46 -2.48 3.92
CA ASP A 30 2.76 -1.61 2.95
C ASP A 30 1.39 -1.16 3.47
N MET A 31 0.67 -2.02 4.20
CA MET A 31 -0.64 -1.68 4.77
C MET A 31 -0.55 -0.75 5.98
N ILE A 32 0.46 -0.93 6.84
CA ILE A 32 0.76 0.02 7.92
C ILE A 32 1.09 1.39 7.31
N GLY A 33 1.94 1.42 6.27
CA GLY A 33 2.27 2.65 5.56
C GLY A 33 1.03 3.32 4.95
N PHE A 34 0.19 2.58 4.23
CA PHE A 34 -1.05 3.13 3.68
C PHE A 34 -1.96 3.68 4.79
N GLY A 35 -2.11 2.94 5.88
CA GLY A 35 -2.92 3.31 7.03
C GLY A 35 -2.40 4.54 7.78
N ILE A 36 -1.08 4.74 7.85
CA ILE A 36 -0.48 5.86 8.58
C ILE A 36 -0.95 7.22 8.04
N ILE A 37 -1.18 7.32 6.73
CA ILE A 37 -1.56 8.57 6.06
C ILE A 37 -2.99 8.98 6.40
N ILE A 38 -3.87 7.99 6.63
CA ILE A 38 -5.31 8.19 6.78
C ILE A 38 -5.66 9.31 7.77
N PRO A 39 -5.25 9.25 9.06
CA PRO A 39 -5.68 10.22 10.07
C PRO A 39 -5.17 11.64 9.81
N PHE A 40 -3.95 11.79 9.28
CA PHE A 40 -3.30 13.08 9.18
C PHE A 40 -3.42 13.74 7.79
N LEU A 41 -3.81 13.00 6.74
CA LEU A 41 -3.84 13.55 5.39
C LEU A 41 -4.70 14.81 5.28
N THR A 42 -5.84 14.82 5.96
CA THR A 42 -6.76 15.96 5.95
C THR A 42 -6.14 17.19 6.61
N TYR A 43 -5.47 17.01 7.74
CA TYR A 43 -4.76 18.07 8.44
C TYR A 43 -3.53 18.55 7.66
N MET A 44 -2.82 17.63 7.00
CA MET A 44 -1.72 17.98 6.11
C MET A 44 -2.19 18.85 4.95
N VAL A 45 -3.35 18.53 4.37
CA VAL A 45 -3.95 19.39 3.35
C VAL A 45 -4.33 20.74 3.92
N GLU A 46 -4.95 20.79 5.10
CA GLU A 46 -5.29 22.06 5.76
C GLU A 46 -4.05 22.93 6.05
N HIS A 47 -2.95 22.33 6.50
CA HIS A 47 -1.69 23.01 6.79
C HIS A 47 -1.00 23.54 5.52
N LEU A 48 -1.06 22.79 4.42
CA LEU A 48 -0.39 23.13 3.16
C LEU A 48 -1.24 24.00 2.22
N ALA A 49 -2.53 24.16 2.49
CA ALA A 49 -3.44 24.85 1.60
C ALA A 49 -3.49 26.36 1.84
N ASP A 50 -3.62 27.11 0.76
CA ASP A 50 -3.86 28.55 0.84
C ASP A 50 -5.22 28.86 1.50
N PRO A 51 -5.36 30.02 2.18
CA PRO A 51 -6.62 30.45 2.75
C PRO A 51 -7.77 30.43 1.72
N GLY A 52 -8.86 29.72 2.04
CA GLY A 52 -10.03 29.58 1.16
C GLY A 52 -10.01 28.36 0.23
N ALA A 53 -8.96 27.55 0.24
CA ALA A 53 -8.92 26.30 -0.49
C ALA A 53 -9.97 25.29 0.02
N HIS A 54 -10.56 24.53 -0.90
CA HIS A 54 -11.49 23.46 -0.54
C HIS A 54 -10.73 22.21 -0.08
N ILE A 55 -10.45 22.11 1.22
CA ILE A 55 -9.71 20.99 1.86
C ILE A 55 -10.23 19.63 1.37
N GLY A 56 -11.55 19.41 1.43
CA GLY A 56 -12.15 18.13 1.00
C GLY A 56 -11.89 17.77 -0.46
N ARG A 57 -11.81 18.75 -1.37
CA ARG A 57 -11.48 18.48 -2.79
C ARG A 57 -10.03 18.07 -2.95
N TRP A 58 -9.12 18.68 -2.21
CA TRP A 58 -7.70 18.33 -2.22
C TRP A 58 -7.43 16.95 -1.63
N VAL A 59 -8.05 16.62 -0.49
CA VAL A 59 -7.97 15.29 0.11
C VAL A 59 -8.51 14.23 -0.85
N ALA A 60 -9.69 14.47 -1.44
CA ALA A 60 -10.25 13.57 -2.45
C ALA A 60 -9.33 13.43 -3.67
N GLY A 61 -8.73 14.53 -4.14
CA GLY A 61 -7.78 14.54 -5.24
C GLY A 61 -6.51 13.74 -4.95
N LEU A 62 -5.94 13.86 -3.75
CA LEU A 62 -4.75 13.11 -3.32
C LEU A 62 -5.02 11.61 -3.19
N MET A 63 -6.20 11.23 -2.68
CA MET A 63 -6.64 9.84 -2.63
C MET A 63 -6.91 9.27 -4.04
N ALA A 64 -7.60 10.05 -4.88
CA ALA A 64 -7.89 9.66 -6.26
C ALA A 64 -6.62 9.56 -7.12
N ALA A 65 -5.65 10.44 -6.93
CA ALA A 65 -4.37 10.40 -7.62
C ALA A 65 -3.61 9.10 -7.32
N TYR A 66 -3.53 8.72 -6.04
CA TYR A 66 -2.94 7.45 -5.63
C TYR A 66 -3.68 6.25 -6.23
N ALA A 67 -5.01 6.18 -6.06
CA ALA A 67 -5.82 5.08 -6.56
C ALA A 67 -5.82 4.99 -8.10
N GLY A 68 -5.82 6.13 -8.79
CA GLY A 68 -5.75 6.23 -10.24
C GLY A 68 -4.43 5.68 -10.78
N MET A 69 -3.30 6.07 -10.17
CA MET A 69 -2.00 5.52 -10.55
C MET A 69 -1.89 4.03 -10.22
N MET A 70 -2.45 3.60 -9.08
CA MET A 70 -2.51 2.18 -8.70
C MET A 70 -3.27 1.35 -9.74
N PHE A 71 -4.40 1.86 -10.21
CA PHE A 71 -5.21 1.24 -11.26
C PHE A 71 -4.46 1.18 -12.60
N LEU A 72 -3.89 2.31 -13.05
CA LEU A 72 -3.21 2.41 -14.33
C LEU A 72 -1.96 1.53 -14.42
N PHE A 73 -1.18 1.42 -13.34
CA PHE A 73 0.08 0.67 -13.33
C PHE A 73 -0.07 -0.78 -12.88
N SER A 74 -1.22 -1.21 -12.36
CA SER A 74 -1.44 -2.60 -11.93
C SER A 74 -1.17 -3.64 -13.03
N PRO A 75 -1.65 -3.47 -14.29
CA PRO A 75 -1.32 -4.38 -15.39
C PRO A 75 0.15 -4.33 -15.80
N PHE A 76 0.77 -3.14 -15.68
CA PHE A 76 2.17 -2.92 -16.01
C PHE A 76 3.08 -3.76 -15.10
N TRP A 77 2.88 -3.70 -13.77
CA TRP A 77 3.67 -4.48 -12.82
C TRP A 77 3.44 -5.98 -12.93
N GLY A 78 2.21 -6.41 -13.20
CA GLY A 78 1.92 -7.83 -13.48
C GLY A 78 2.77 -8.33 -14.64
N THR A 79 2.71 -7.65 -15.78
CA THR A 79 3.47 -7.99 -16.99
C THR A 79 4.98 -7.91 -16.77
N LEU A 80 5.45 -6.88 -16.07
CA LEU A 80 6.88 -6.72 -15.78
C LEU A 80 7.39 -7.87 -14.89
N SER A 81 6.62 -8.24 -13.87
CA SER A 81 6.98 -9.32 -12.96
C SER A 81 6.97 -10.71 -13.62
N ASP A 82 6.13 -10.94 -14.64
CA ASP A 82 6.18 -12.16 -15.45
C ASP A 82 7.51 -12.29 -16.22
N ARG A 83 8.18 -11.16 -16.51
CA ARG A 83 9.44 -11.12 -17.27
C ARG A 83 10.66 -11.15 -16.38
N ILE A 84 10.76 -10.23 -15.42
CA ILE A 84 11.96 -10.07 -14.58
C ILE A 84 11.91 -10.87 -13.29
N GLY A 85 10.76 -11.47 -12.97
CA GLY A 85 10.50 -12.15 -11.70
C GLY A 85 9.64 -11.35 -10.74
N ARG A 86 9.04 -12.05 -9.78
CA ARG A 86 8.15 -11.44 -8.79
C ARG A 86 8.97 -10.66 -7.75
N ARG A 87 10.07 -11.24 -7.27
CA ARG A 87 10.89 -10.66 -6.19
C ARG A 87 11.46 -9.28 -6.55
N PRO A 88 12.11 -9.05 -7.72
CA PRO A 88 12.63 -7.73 -8.06
C PRO A 88 11.55 -6.65 -8.11
N VAL A 89 10.35 -7.00 -8.60
CA VAL A 89 9.23 -6.05 -8.66
C VAL A 89 8.72 -5.68 -7.27
N LEU A 90 8.63 -6.64 -6.35
CA LEU A 90 8.27 -6.35 -4.95
C LEU A 90 9.32 -5.46 -4.27
N MET A 91 10.61 -5.70 -4.54
CA MET A 91 11.70 -4.87 -4.02
C MET A 91 11.67 -3.42 -4.57
N ILE A 92 11.39 -3.24 -5.86
CA ILE A 92 11.21 -1.90 -6.44
C ILE A 92 10.03 -1.18 -5.79
N GLY A 93 8.95 -1.90 -5.50
CA GLY A 93 7.80 -1.36 -4.77
C GLY A 93 8.19 -0.83 -3.40
N LEU A 94 8.87 -1.63 -2.57
CA LEU A 94 9.33 -1.22 -1.23
C LEU A 94 10.31 -0.04 -1.28
N ALA A 95 11.28 -0.06 -2.20
CA ALA A 95 12.21 1.05 -2.37
C ALA A 95 11.49 2.33 -2.80
N GLY A 96 10.56 2.22 -3.75
CA GLY A 96 9.72 3.32 -4.19
C GLY A 96 8.83 3.85 -3.06
N ASN A 97 8.26 2.96 -2.25
CA ASN A 97 7.41 3.31 -1.12
C ASN A 97 8.20 4.08 -0.05
N THR A 98 9.42 3.63 0.24
CA THR A 98 10.38 4.32 1.14
C THR A 98 10.60 5.77 0.70
N ILE A 99 10.87 5.98 -0.60
CA ILE A 99 11.08 7.32 -1.18
C ILE A 99 9.79 8.12 -1.16
N ALA A 100 8.65 7.52 -1.52
CA ALA A 100 7.37 8.20 -1.59
C ALA A 100 6.94 8.74 -0.21
N PHE A 101 7.10 7.95 0.85
CA PHE A 101 6.85 8.41 2.22
C PHE A 101 7.81 9.51 2.63
N PHE A 102 9.09 9.36 2.33
CA PHE A 102 10.07 10.40 2.65
C PHE A 102 9.71 11.74 2.00
N VAL A 103 9.40 11.74 0.70
CA VAL A 103 8.99 12.94 -0.05
C VAL A 103 7.67 13.51 0.48
N LEU A 104 6.71 12.66 0.85
CA LEU A 104 5.45 13.10 1.46
C LEU A 104 5.71 13.82 2.80
N GLY A 105 6.60 13.26 3.63
CA GLY A 105 6.94 13.82 4.95
C GLY A 105 7.59 15.20 4.88
N ILE A 106 8.39 15.48 3.85
CA ILE A 106 9.02 16.80 3.63
C ILE A 106 8.21 17.70 2.68
N SER A 107 6.96 17.36 2.40
CA SER A 107 6.14 18.13 1.47
C SER A 107 5.79 19.51 2.07
N ASN A 108 6.11 20.56 1.34
CA ASN A 108 5.83 21.96 1.71
C ASN A 108 4.73 22.61 0.84
N SER A 109 4.14 21.85 -0.07
CA SER A 109 3.06 22.32 -0.95
C SER A 109 2.14 21.17 -1.35
N LEU A 110 0.88 21.49 -1.64
CA LEU A 110 -0.10 20.50 -2.11
C LEU A 110 0.34 19.81 -3.42
N LEU A 111 1.07 20.50 -4.29
CA LEU A 111 1.59 19.92 -5.52
C LEU A 111 2.71 18.91 -5.27
N MET A 112 3.59 19.17 -4.30
CA MET A 112 4.62 18.21 -3.89
C MET A 112 3.98 16.98 -3.25
N ALA A 113 2.98 17.16 -2.39
CA ALA A 113 2.21 16.06 -1.83
C ALA A 113 1.48 15.25 -2.93
N LEU A 114 0.90 15.92 -3.93
CA LEU A 114 0.28 15.28 -5.09
C LEU A 114 1.28 14.44 -5.88
N GLY A 115 2.47 14.99 -6.15
CA GLY A 115 3.57 14.26 -6.80
C GLY A 115 3.99 13.02 -6.02
N ALA A 116 4.14 13.14 -4.70
CA ALA A 116 4.44 12.02 -3.82
C ALA A 116 3.34 10.94 -3.88
N ARG A 117 2.05 11.33 -3.90
CA ARG A 117 0.92 10.39 -4.00
C ARG A 117 0.81 9.71 -5.35
N LEU A 118 1.08 10.42 -6.45
CA LEU A 118 1.13 9.84 -7.79
C LEU A 118 2.25 8.79 -7.89
N PHE A 119 3.43 9.14 -7.40
CA PHE A 119 4.57 8.22 -7.36
C PHE A 119 4.30 7.02 -6.45
N ALA A 120 3.75 7.24 -5.25
CA ALA A 120 3.33 6.18 -4.33
C ALA A 120 2.33 5.21 -5.00
N GLY A 121 1.33 5.73 -5.72
CA GLY A 121 0.34 4.90 -6.42
C GLY A 121 0.97 4.10 -7.55
N MET A 122 1.94 4.67 -8.27
CA MET A 122 2.69 3.98 -9.31
C MET A 122 3.46 2.78 -8.74
N VAL A 123 4.19 2.95 -7.64
CA VAL A 123 5.06 1.89 -7.08
C VAL A 123 4.32 0.84 -6.26
N ASN A 124 3.21 1.22 -5.60
CA ASN A 124 2.35 0.30 -4.82
C ASN A 124 1.33 -0.47 -5.67
N ALA A 125 1.36 -0.32 -7.00
CA ALA A 125 0.50 -1.06 -7.93
C ALA A 125 0.91 -2.54 -8.11
N ASN A 126 1.86 -3.05 -7.33
CA ASN A 126 2.40 -4.40 -7.41
C ASN A 126 1.60 -5.46 -6.61
N MET A 127 0.46 -5.10 -6.01
CA MET A 127 -0.39 -6.06 -5.27
C MET A 127 -0.84 -7.26 -6.14
N SER A 128 -0.97 -7.06 -7.46
CA SER A 128 -1.20 -8.13 -8.43
C SER A 128 -0.04 -9.15 -8.46
N VAL A 129 1.20 -8.68 -8.29
CA VAL A 129 2.43 -9.48 -8.24
C VAL A 129 2.50 -10.29 -6.95
N THR A 130 2.11 -9.71 -5.81
CA THR A 130 1.99 -10.44 -4.54
C THR A 130 1.02 -11.62 -4.66
N ARG A 131 -0.16 -11.39 -5.26
CA ARG A 131 -1.16 -12.45 -5.45
C ARG A 131 -0.65 -13.53 -6.41
N ALA A 132 0.07 -13.14 -7.46
CA ALA A 132 0.72 -14.07 -8.38
C ALA A 132 1.81 -14.89 -7.68
N TYR A 133 2.66 -14.27 -6.86
CA TYR A 133 3.68 -14.95 -6.05
C TYR A 133 3.05 -16.05 -5.20
N ILE A 134 1.94 -15.76 -4.51
CA ILE A 134 1.21 -16.77 -3.72
C ILE A 134 0.76 -17.92 -4.63
N GLY A 135 0.18 -17.62 -5.80
CA GLY A 135 -0.21 -18.65 -6.75
C GLY A 135 0.97 -19.54 -7.17
N ASP A 136 2.13 -18.93 -7.46
CA ASP A 136 3.34 -19.60 -7.93
C ASP A 136 3.91 -20.58 -6.87
N VAL A 137 3.86 -20.23 -5.58
CA VAL A 137 4.49 -21.02 -4.50
C VAL A 137 3.51 -21.95 -3.75
N SER A 138 2.23 -21.96 -4.10
CA SER A 138 1.19 -22.66 -3.33
C SER A 138 0.60 -23.85 -4.06
N LYS A 139 0.38 -24.95 -3.33
CA LYS A 139 -0.43 -26.07 -3.84
C LYS A 139 -1.90 -25.61 -3.97
N PRO A 140 -2.71 -26.15 -4.91
CA PRO A 140 -4.07 -25.68 -5.17
C PRO A 140 -4.99 -25.58 -3.95
N HIS A 141 -4.86 -26.51 -3.00
CA HIS A 141 -5.64 -26.52 -1.76
C HIS A 141 -5.15 -25.51 -0.70
N GLU A 142 -3.94 -24.96 -0.84
CA GLU A 142 -3.36 -24.00 0.09
C GLU A 142 -3.59 -22.54 -0.33
N VAL A 143 -3.92 -22.30 -1.60
CA VAL A 143 -4.07 -20.95 -2.17
C VAL A 143 -5.06 -20.13 -1.35
N ALA A 144 -6.23 -20.69 -1.03
CA ALA A 144 -7.25 -20.00 -0.25
C ALA A 144 -6.75 -19.60 1.15
N ARG A 145 -6.06 -20.52 1.84
CA ARG A 145 -5.48 -20.27 3.17
C ARG A 145 -4.41 -19.17 3.13
N ARG A 146 -3.51 -19.23 2.15
CA ARG A 146 -2.40 -18.28 2.00
C ARG A 146 -2.88 -16.90 1.53
N GLN A 147 -3.92 -16.83 0.69
CA GLN A 147 -4.63 -15.58 0.39
C GLN A 147 -5.35 -15.03 1.61
N GLY A 148 -5.91 -15.89 2.47
CA GLY A 148 -6.48 -15.49 3.76
C GLY A 148 -5.48 -14.80 4.69
N MET A 149 -4.21 -15.25 4.69
CA MET A 149 -3.15 -14.57 5.45
C MET A 149 -2.88 -13.14 4.97
N LEU A 150 -3.05 -12.84 3.67
CA LEU A 150 -3.02 -11.45 3.21
C LEU A 150 -4.13 -10.64 3.86
N GLY A 151 -5.34 -11.20 3.97
CA GLY A 151 -6.46 -10.56 4.67
C GLY A 151 -6.12 -10.20 6.12
N VAL A 152 -5.39 -11.07 6.83
CA VAL A 152 -4.87 -10.77 8.17
C VAL A 152 -3.87 -9.60 8.14
N ALA A 153 -2.95 -9.57 7.17
CA ALA A 153 -2.01 -8.45 7.01
C ALA A 153 -2.73 -7.12 6.75
N PHE A 154 -3.78 -7.13 5.92
CA PHE A 154 -4.65 -5.97 5.70
C PHE A 154 -5.30 -5.53 7.02
N GLY A 155 -5.97 -6.43 7.74
CA GLY A 155 -6.64 -6.09 9.00
C GLY A 155 -5.67 -5.50 10.02
N VAL A 156 -4.56 -6.18 10.30
CA VAL A 156 -3.56 -5.69 11.27
C VAL A 156 -2.94 -4.38 10.82
N GLY A 157 -2.61 -4.24 9.53
CA GLY A 157 -2.01 -3.03 9.00
C GLY A 157 -2.96 -1.83 9.04
N PHE A 158 -4.24 -2.03 8.74
CA PHE A 158 -5.27 -0.99 8.83
C PHE A 158 -5.65 -0.65 10.27
N SER A 159 -5.47 -1.56 11.24
CA SER A 159 -5.63 -1.22 12.66
C SER A 159 -4.43 -0.45 13.20
N LEU A 160 -3.20 -0.88 12.92
CA LEU A 160 -1.99 -0.26 13.46
C LEU A 160 -1.60 1.04 12.75
N GLY A 161 -1.82 1.11 11.43
CA GLY A 161 -1.42 2.25 10.60
C GLY A 161 -2.00 3.58 11.10
N PRO A 162 -3.32 3.75 11.16
CA PRO A 162 -3.95 4.97 11.63
C PRO A 162 -3.59 5.33 13.07
N ALA A 163 -3.49 4.36 13.99
CA ALA A 163 -3.03 4.62 15.35
C ALA A 163 -1.64 5.25 15.36
N LEU A 164 -0.68 4.64 14.67
CA LEU A 164 0.67 5.17 14.54
C LEU A 164 0.69 6.52 13.82
N GLY A 165 -0.17 6.72 12.82
CA GLY A 165 -0.24 7.96 12.07
C GLY A 165 -0.74 9.12 12.89
N GLY A 166 -1.78 8.93 13.69
CA GLY A 166 -2.28 9.94 14.60
C GLY A 166 -1.28 10.24 15.71
N MET A 167 -0.67 9.22 16.31
CA MET A 167 0.29 9.38 17.42
C MET A 167 1.59 10.05 17.00
N LEU A 168 2.10 9.76 15.80
CA LEU A 168 3.38 10.28 15.30
C LEU A 168 3.25 11.61 14.54
N SER A 169 2.03 12.12 14.40
CA SER A 169 1.80 13.42 13.78
C SER A 169 2.01 14.57 14.77
N ALA A 170 2.46 15.71 14.24
CA ALA A 170 2.69 16.95 14.96
C ALA A 170 3.50 16.80 16.26
N PRO A 171 4.69 16.18 16.25
CA PRO A 171 5.43 15.91 17.48
C PRO A 171 5.91 17.18 18.20
N ALA A 172 6.04 18.30 17.50
CA ALA A 172 6.33 19.60 18.11
C ALA A 172 5.19 20.11 19.01
N GLN A 173 3.97 19.59 18.85
CA GLN A 173 2.78 19.97 19.63
C GLN A 173 2.48 18.97 20.76
N TRP A 174 3.34 17.99 20.99
CA TRP A 174 3.13 17.00 22.04
C TRP A 174 3.19 17.64 23.44
N GLY A 175 2.08 17.57 24.18
CA GLY A 175 1.99 18.14 25.53
C GLY A 175 2.83 17.43 26.61
N TRP A 176 3.48 16.31 26.28
CA TRP A 176 4.29 15.52 27.22
C TRP A 176 5.81 15.71 27.02
N THR A 177 6.25 16.38 25.95
CA THR A 177 7.69 16.61 25.69
C THR A 177 7.92 17.84 24.83
N ASP A 178 8.92 18.65 25.21
CA ASP A 178 9.36 19.82 24.45
C ASP A 178 10.51 19.49 23.48
N ALA A 179 10.94 18.22 23.39
CA ALA A 179 12.13 17.80 22.65
C ALA A 179 12.06 18.08 21.13
N PHE A 180 10.86 18.27 20.58
CA PHE A 180 10.63 18.50 19.16
C PHE A 180 10.28 19.97 18.84
N GLN A 181 10.13 20.83 19.85
CA GLN A 181 9.92 22.27 19.66
C GLN A 181 11.21 22.94 19.14
N GLY A 182 11.06 23.90 18.23
CA GLY A 182 12.17 24.59 17.56
C GLY A 182 12.96 23.73 16.56
N THR A 183 12.43 22.58 16.16
CA THR A 183 13.08 21.65 15.20
C THR A 183 12.38 21.64 13.84
N VAL A 184 12.91 20.83 12.91
CA VAL A 184 12.30 20.63 11.57
C VAL A 184 10.85 20.14 11.61
N PHE A 185 10.40 19.55 12.73
CA PHE A 185 9.04 19.04 12.87
C PHE A 185 7.97 20.14 13.06
N GLU A 186 8.37 21.39 13.31
CA GLU A 186 7.43 22.53 13.25
C GLU A 186 7.10 22.89 11.80
N THR A 187 8.11 22.84 10.92
CA THR A 187 7.94 23.06 9.48
C THR A 187 7.28 21.87 8.79
N TYR A 188 7.57 20.65 9.27
CA TYR A 188 7.05 19.41 8.71
C TYR A 188 6.38 18.53 9.80
N PRO A 189 5.14 18.86 10.21
CA PRO A 189 4.45 18.18 11.31
C PRO A 189 4.27 16.66 11.09
N TYR A 190 4.17 16.24 9.83
CA TYR A 190 3.90 14.84 9.45
C TYR A 190 5.17 14.05 9.08
N LEU A 191 6.35 14.69 9.19
CA LEU A 191 7.61 14.07 8.83
C LEU A 191 7.91 12.85 9.69
N LEU A 192 7.63 12.88 11.00
CA LEU A 192 7.94 11.77 11.90
C LEU A 192 7.13 10.51 11.55
N ALA A 193 5.81 10.64 11.32
CA ALA A 193 4.97 9.56 10.85
C ALA A 193 5.48 8.99 9.50
N CYS A 194 5.80 9.88 8.55
CA CYS A 194 6.33 9.48 7.25
C CYS A 194 7.70 8.78 7.35
N LEU A 195 8.59 9.24 8.23
CA LEU A 195 9.88 8.61 8.50
C LEU A 195 9.70 7.24 9.13
N ALA A 196 8.74 7.07 10.06
CA ALA A 196 8.45 5.77 10.64
C ALA A 196 8.01 4.76 9.57
N SER A 197 7.11 5.14 8.65
CA SER A 197 6.72 4.27 7.53
C SER A 197 7.83 4.06 6.51
N SER A 198 8.64 5.09 6.24
CA SER A 198 9.80 4.97 5.34
C SER A 198 10.84 3.99 5.91
N MET A 199 11.15 4.08 7.21
CA MET A 199 12.03 3.15 7.91
C MET A 199 11.45 1.74 7.95
N LEU A 200 10.15 1.60 8.21
CA LEU A 200 9.48 0.30 8.19
C LEU A 200 9.56 -0.33 6.79
N SER A 201 9.29 0.43 5.74
CA SER A 201 9.43 -0.01 4.34
C SER A 201 10.87 -0.37 3.98
N LEU A 202 11.85 0.40 4.45
CA LEU A 202 13.26 0.12 4.27
C LEU A 202 13.69 -1.17 4.99
N THR A 203 13.21 -1.41 6.21
CA THR A 203 13.47 -2.69 6.90
C THR A 203 12.83 -3.86 6.17
N GLY A 204 11.60 -3.68 5.67
CA GLY A 204 10.93 -4.64 4.80
C GLY A 204 11.73 -4.94 3.54
N LEU A 205 12.30 -3.91 2.90
CA LEU A 205 13.19 -4.04 1.75
C LEU A 205 14.44 -4.85 2.11
N LEU A 206 15.13 -4.52 3.20
CA LEU A 206 16.34 -5.24 3.64
C LEU A 206 16.05 -6.71 3.94
N VAL A 207 14.94 -7.00 4.64
CA VAL A 207 14.52 -8.38 4.91
C VAL A 207 14.14 -9.12 3.62
N ALA A 208 13.41 -8.47 2.71
CA ALA A 208 13.04 -9.06 1.43
C ALA A 208 14.27 -9.31 0.53
N THR A 209 15.26 -8.40 0.54
CA THR A 209 16.48 -8.58 -0.25
C THR A 209 17.29 -9.79 0.21
N THR A 210 17.28 -10.12 1.49
CA THR A 210 18.11 -11.20 2.05
C THR A 210 17.39 -12.53 2.08
N LYS A 211 16.07 -12.54 2.34
CA LYS A 211 15.34 -13.76 2.63
C LYS A 211 14.21 -14.10 1.66
N LEU A 212 13.67 -13.15 0.88
CA LEU A 212 12.61 -13.44 -0.07
C LEU A 212 13.22 -14.20 -1.25
N GLN A 213 12.75 -15.41 -1.48
CA GLN A 213 13.16 -16.16 -2.65
C GLN A 213 12.36 -15.76 -3.88
N GLU A 214 12.82 -16.21 -5.02
CA GLU A 214 12.16 -15.94 -6.28
C GLU A 214 11.18 -17.07 -6.60
N SER A 215 9.91 -16.74 -6.83
CA SER A 215 8.87 -17.74 -7.09
C SER A 215 8.86 -18.22 -8.54
N LEU A 216 9.28 -17.38 -9.49
CA LEU A 216 9.15 -17.68 -10.91
C LEU A 216 10.45 -18.30 -11.49
N PRO A 217 10.44 -19.57 -11.96
CA PRO A 217 11.61 -20.25 -12.52
C PRO A 217 12.20 -19.54 -13.74
N LYS A 218 13.51 -19.71 -13.98
CA LYS A 218 14.23 -18.99 -15.05
C LYS A 218 13.79 -19.43 -16.45
N GLU A 219 13.39 -20.68 -16.61
CA GLU A 219 12.95 -21.29 -17.87
C GLU A 219 11.63 -20.67 -18.34
N VAL A 220 10.71 -20.43 -17.39
CA VAL A 220 9.44 -19.76 -17.66
C VAL A 220 9.66 -18.29 -18.06
N ARG A 221 10.63 -17.60 -17.47
CA ARG A 221 10.97 -16.22 -17.87
C ARG A 221 11.49 -16.13 -19.29
N GLN A 222 12.37 -17.05 -19.70
CA GLN A 222 12.98 -17.04 -21.02
C GLN A 222 11.95 -17.22 -22.15
N THR A 223 10.85 -17.94 -21.89
CA THR A 223 9.75 -18.05 -22.86
C THR A 223 8.92 -16.77 -22.96
N VAL A 224 8.74 -16.05 -21.85
CA VAL A 224 8.04 -14.76 -21.80
C VAL A 224 8.90 -13.62 -22.37
N GLU A 225 10.21 -13.61 -22.09
CA GLU A 225 11.16 -12.58 -22.52
C GLU A 225 11.26 -12.45 -24.05
N LYS A 226 11.04 -13.56 -24.78
CA LYS A 226 11.00 -13.56 -26.25
C LYS A 226 9.79 -12.80 -26.83
N ARG A 227 8.77 -12.48 -26.01
CA ARG A 227 7.60 -11.70 -26.44
C ARG A 227 7.80 -10.22 -26.13
N SER A 228 7.34 -9.35 -27.03
CA SER A 228 7.36 -7.89 -26.81
C SER A 228 6.52 -7.52 -25.57
N ALA A 229 7.09 -6.76 -24.64
CA ALA A 229 6.42 -6.32 -23.42
C ALA A 229 5.14 -5.52 -23.70
N ILE A 230 5.16 -4.69 -24.75
CA ILE A 230 3.98 -3.94 -25.21
C ILE A 230 2.91 -4.89 -25.76
N GLY A 231 3.32 -5.98 -26.43
CA GLY A 231 2.41 -7.01 -26.93
C GLY A 231 1.75 -7.83 -25.82
N ILE A 232 2.48 -8.13 -24.74
CA ILE A 232 1.89 -8.81 -23.57
C ILE A 232 0.90 -7.87 -22.88
N LEU A 233 1.27 -6.61 -22.68
CA LEU A 233 0.41 -5.61 -22.05
C LEU A 233 -0.89 -5.39 -22.84
N SER A 234 -0.81 -5.25 -24.17
CA SER A 234 -2.01 -5.07 -25.01
C SER A 234 -2.92 -6.31 -24.98
N THR A 235 -2.32 -7.51 -24.97
CA THR A 235 -3.07 -8.76 -24.83
C THR A 235 -3.77 -8.85 -23.48
N ASN A 236 -3.08 -8.49 -22.39
CA ASN A 236 -3.64 -8.47 -21.04
C ASN A 236 -4.78 -7.46 -20.90
N ILE A 237 -4.62 -6.26 -21.44
CA ILE A 237 -5.70 -5.25 -21.48
C ILE A 237 -6.90 -5.78 -22.28
N GLY A 238 -6.67 -6.43 -23.42
CA GLY A 238 -7.72 -7.08 -24.21
C GLY A 238 -8.43 -8.21 -23.44
N ASN A 239 -7.69 -8.99 -22.65
CA ASN A 239 -8.23 -10.05 -21.80
C ASN A 239 -9.13 -9.48 -20.69
N ILE A 240 -8.69 -8.40 -20.02
CA ILE A 240 -9.49 -7.70 -19.03
C ILE A 240 -10.81 -7.23 -19.65
N GLY A 241 -10.76 -6.60 -20.84
CA GLY A 241 -11.96 -6.19 -21.56
C GLY A 241 -12.92 -7.34 -21.87
N ARG A 242 -12.40 -8.55 -22.15
CA ARG A 242 -13.22 -9.76 -22.32
C ARG A 242 -13.83 -10.27 -21.00
N MET A 243 -13.14 -10.13 -19.87
CA MET A 243 -13.67 -10.51 -18.55
C MET A 243 -14.90 -9.67 -18.17
N PHE A 244 -14.89 -8.37 -18.45
CA PHE A 244 -16.04 -7.48 -18.21
C PHE A 244 -17.29 -7.86 -19.01
N LYS A 245 -17.13 -8.57 -20.14
CA LYS A 245 -18.24 -9.06 -20.97
C LYS A 245 -18.80 -10.40 -20.52
N ARG A 246 -18.14 -11.10 -19.58
CA ARG A 246 -18.61 -12.40 -19.09
C ARG A 246 -19.66 -12.20 -17.98
N PRO A 247 -20.89 -12.72 -18.13
CA PRO A 247 -21.98 -12.47 -17.18
C PRO A 247 -21.73 -13.02 -15.78
N ALA A 248 -20.89 -14.05 -15.61
CA ALA A 248 -20.53 -14.58 -14.29
C ALA A 248 -19.45 -13.73 -13.57
N ILE A 249 -18.61 -12.99 -14.30
CA ILE A 249 -17.45 -12.27 -13.74
C ILE A 249 -17.75 -10.77 -13.60
N SER A 250 -18.49 -10.19 -14.55
CA SER A 250 -18.80 -8.75 -14.57
C SER A 250 -19.47 -8.25 -13.28
N PRO A 251 -20.49 -8.93 -12.72
CA PRO A 251 -21.10 -8.49 -11.45
C PRO A 251 -20.14 -8.52 -10.27
N LEU A 252 -19.20 -9.48 -10.24
CA LEU A 252 -18.17 -9.59 -9.21
C LEU A 252 -17.16 -8.43 -9.30
N LEU A 253 -16.76 -8.05 -10.51
CA LEU A 253 -15.87 -6.91 -10.73
C LEU A 253 -16.53 -5.59 -10.32
N TRP A 254 -17.81 -5.39 -10.68
CA TRP A 254 -18.54 -4.18 -10.32
C TRP A 254 -18.83 -4.07 -8.83
N SER A 255 -19.26 -5.17 -8.19
CA SER A 255 -19.47 -5.18 -6.73
C SER A 255 -18.18 -4.87 -5.97
N TYR A 256 -17.05 -5.47 -6.38
CA TYR A 256 -15.74 -5.15 -5.81
C TYR A 256 -15.35 -3.68 -6.02
N THR A 257 -15.60 -3.13 -7.21
CA THR A 257 -15.32 -1.72 -7.52
C THR A 257 -16.14 -0.78 -6.64
N PHE A 258 -17.45 -1.00 -6.52
CA PHE A 258 -18.33 -0.16 -5.70
C PHE A 258 -18.02 -0.28 -4.20
N TYR A 259 -17.64 -1.48 -3.74
CA TYR A 259 -17.17 -1.67 -2.37
C TYR A 259 -15.96 -0.77 -2.08
N TRP A 260 -14.93 -0.78 -2.94
CA TRP A 260 -13.73 0.04 -2.74
C TRP A 260 -13.99 1.54 -2.86
N ILE A 261 -14.91 1.95 -3.75
CA ILE A 261 -15.36 3.35 -3.84
C ILE A 261 -16.03 3.77 -2.53
N GLY A 262 -16.99 2.98 -2.03
CA GLY A 262 -17.68 3.28 -0.77
C GLY A 262 -16.72 3.30 0.43
N PHE A 263 -15.82 2.32 0.50
CA PHE A 263 -14.75 2.25 1.50
C PHE A 263 -13.89 3.53 1.47
N THR A 264 -13.46 3.98 0.29
CA THR A 264 -12.64 5.20 0.16
C THR A 264 -13.41 6.47 0.54
N ILE A 265 -14.69 6.58 0.15
CA ILE A 265 -15.54 7.73 0.50
C ILE A 265 -15.65 7.85 2.03
N MET A 266 -15.89 6.73 2.71
CA MET A 266 -16.01 6.70 4.18
C MET A 266 -14.76 7.30 4.85
N HIS A 267 -13.55 6.93 4.42
CA HIS A 267 -12.31 7.44 5.01
C HIS A 267 -12.17 8.96 4.90
N VAL A 268 -12.56 9.53 3.75
CA VAL A 268 -12.46 10.98 3.51
C VAL A 268 -13.54 11.74 4.27
N THR A 269 -14.79 11.29 4.18
CA THR A 269 -15.93 12.02 4.77
C THR A 269 -15.96 11.92 6.28
N PHE A 270 -15.58 10.78 6.85
CA PHE A 270 -15.55 10.57 8.30
C PHE A 270 -14.56 11.51 8.98
N ILE A 271 -13.31 11.60 8.49
CA ILE A 271 -12.29 12.50 9.08
C ILE A 271 -12.70 13.97 8.97
N LEU A 272 -13.22 14.38 7.80
CA LEU A 272 -13.72 15.75 7.61
C LEU A 272 -14.87 16.09 8.56
N PHE A 273 -15.70 15.12 8.91
CA PHE A 273 -16.77 15.29 9.88
C PHE A 273 -16.23 15.38 11.30
N THR A 274 -15.35 14.46 11.71
CA THR A 274 -14.84 14.39 13.08
C THR A 274 -13.91 15.55 13.42
N MET A 275 -13.10 16.04 12.49
CA MET A 275 -12.18 17.16 12.73
C MET A 275 -12.90 18.51 12.91
N ARG A 276 -14.10 18.67 12.36
CA ARG A 276 -14.81 19.97 12.41
C ARG A 276 -15.13 20.37 13.84
N ALA A 277 -15.07 21.67 14.13
CA ALA A 277 -15.39 22.20 15.44
C ALA A 277 -16.83 21.82 15.89
N ILE A 278 -16.99 21.60 17.19
CA ILE A 278 -18.27 21.19 17.81
C ILE A 278 -19.37 22.23 17.50
N GLY A 279 -19.04 23.52 17.47
CA GLY A 279 -19.99 24.60 17.19
C GLY A 279 -20.64 24.57 15.81
N VAL A 280 -20.07 23.85 14.84
CA VAL A 280 -20.63 23.67 13.49
C VAL A 280 -21.13 22.23 13.25
N GLY A 281 -21.30 21.45 14.32
CA GLY A 281 -21.83 20.08 14.28
C GLY A 281 -20.81 18.98 14.01
N GLY A 282 -19.50 19.26 14.12
CA GLY A 282 -18.45 18.24 14.12
C GLY A 282 -18.10 17.73 15.52
N LEU A 283 -17.01 16.97 15.66
CA LEU A 283 -16.57 16.42 16.95
C LEU A 283 -15.32 17.09 17.54
N GLY A 284 -14.62 17.93 16.77
CA GLY A 284 -13.39 18.62 17.20
C GLY A 284 -12.22 17.66 17.47
N PHE A 285 -12.19 16.51 16.82
CA PHE A 285 -11.15 15.51 17.01
C PHE A 285 -9.81 15.99 16.45
N SER A 286 -8.72 15.59 17.11
CA SER A 286 -7.35 15.78 16.62
C SER A 286 -6.95 14.69 15.61
N GLU A 287 -5.75 14.79 15.02
CA GLU A 287 -5.12 13.70 14.26
C GLU A 287 -5.06 12.42 15.08
N SER A 288 -4.70 12.55 16.37
CA SER A 288 -4.52 11.41 17.27
C SER A 288 -5.85 10.71 17.60
N ASP A 289 -6.92 11.47 17.85
CA ASP A 289 -8.25 10.91 18.14
C ASP A 289 -8.77 10.14 16.93
N ASN A 290 -8.63 10.72 15.73
CA ASN A 290 -8.98 10.04 14.49
C ASN A 290 -8.14 8.78 14.26
N GLY A 291 -6.84 8.85 14.54
CA GLY A 291 -5.94 7.69 14.47
C GLY A 291 -6.42 6.53 15.34
N TRP A 292 -6.84 6.80 16.58
CA TRP A 292 -7.38 5.79 17.47
C TRP A 292 -8.72 5.23 17.02
N VAL A 293 -9.65 6.07 16.55
CA VAL A 293 -10.95 5.59 16.07
C VAL A 293 -10.77 4.61 14.90
N PHE A 294 -9.94 4.98 13.91
CA PHE A 294 -9.64 4.10 12.77
C PHE A 294 -8.86 2.83 13.13
N ALA A 295 -8.24 2.77 14.30
CA ALA A 295 -7.60 1.54 14.76
C ALA A 295 -8.62 0.43 15.09
N PHE A 296 -9.84 0.82 15.46
CA PHE A 296 -10.88 -0.08 15.95
C PHE A 296 -12.03 -0.34 14.95
N ILE A 297 -12.20 0.50 13.92
CA ILE A 297 -13.26 0.37 12.89
C ILE A 297 -12.73 -0.25 11.61
#